data_AF-A0A8W8N335-F1
#
_entry.id   AF-A0A8W8N335-F1
#
_cell.length_a   1.000
_cell.length_b   1.000
_cell.length_c   1.000
_cell.angle_alpha   90.00
_cell.angle_beta   90.00
_cell.angle_gamma   90.00
#
_symmetry.space_group_name_H-M   'P 1'
#
loop_
_entity.id
_entity.type
_entity.pdbx_description
1 polymer ?
#
loop_
_entity_poly.entity_id
_entity_poly.type
_entity_poly.pdbx_seq_one_letter_code
_entity_poly.pdbx_strand_id
1 'polypeptide(L)'
;FDSAGSFVCRKPGLFAFHFFSLAHTQSKIWIELYKNTNYVCSIYGYTSHGFADAGNSVMIHLNENDSISIKSHASTNTTLFGTADEIYTTFTGVLLKPDTAEYAYKKVTFSVGLDHHFHATNGETVMYNDIILNSNAYNPLTGRFTAPLDGTYIFHYHGLAQNNQLIWLELYHNGDYVNAAYGHTVSGFADAGNTAILHLHAGDQVYVKARNGRVVDVFGTPNEVYTTFSGTLLAPLTHDSDDSQSEMSFSVGLSRHFSGMTLIFDRVFSNRGGRYNPSTGHFTAKESGVYVFHFHALSRSDAKVWADLYHNYHYIDSLYGRSNGEFAAGSNAAVIDLVAGDTVFLKSRQSTNSYFGTPDEVYCTFSGYKLDTFKEELVIGNPEEIIG
;
A
#
# COMPACT_ATOMS: atom_id res chain seq x y z
N PHE A 1 17.65 -10.59 4.85
CA PHE A 1 17.12 -11.85 4.31
C PHE A 1 18.17 -12.93 4.45
N ASP A 2 17.79 -14.17 4.72
CA ASP A 2 18.68 -15.31 4.60
C ASP A 2 18.87 -15.70 3.13
N SER A 3 19.72 -16.71 2.86
CA SER A 3 19.99 -17.20 1.51
C SER A 3 18.77 -17.83 0.82
N ALA A 4 17.69 -18.10 1.56
CA ALA A 4 16.42 -18.61 1.04
C ALA A 4 15.40 -17.49 0.75
N GLY A 5 15.80 -16.22 0.90
CA GLY A 5 14.91 -15.07 0.69
C GLY A 5 13.91 -14.85 1.82
N SER A 6 14.12 -15.43 3.00
CA SER A 6 13.27 -15.19 4.18
C SER A 6 13.85 -14.07 5.03
N PHE A 7 12.99 -13.18 5.52
CA PHE A 7 13.35 -12.18 6.53
C PHE A 7 13.36 -12.86 7.91
N VAL A 8 14.35 -12.58 8.74
CA VAL A 8 14.40 -13.04 10.14
C VAL A 8 14.49 -11.82 11.04
N CYS A 9 13.53 -11.70 11.95
CA CYS A 9 13.43 -10.59 12.88
C CYS A 9 14.58 -10.63 13.89
N ARG A 10 15.39 -9.56 13.93
CA ARG A 10 16.43 -9.36 14.94
C ARG A 10 16.02 -8.38 16.03
N LYS A 11 15.01 -7.56 15.76
CA LYS A 11 14.52 -6.51 16.66
C LYS A 11 13.00 -6.62 16.75
N PRO A 12 12.46 -7.12 17.88
CA PRO A 12 11.03 -7.26 18.05
C PRO A 12 10.30 -5.93 17.84
N GLY A 13 9.11 -5.99 17.25
CA GLY A 13 8.39 -4.77 16.89
C GLY A 13 7.19 -4.99 15.98
N LEU A 14 6.50 -3.89 15.70
CA LEU A 14 5.51 -3.79 14.64
C LEU A 14 6.22 -3.56 13.30
N PHE A 15 5.95 -4.42 12.34
CA PHE A 15 6.45 -4.32 10.97
C PHE A 15 5.29 -4.11 9.99
N ALA A 16 5.58 -3.41 8.89
CA ALA A 16 4.76 -3.41 7.69
C ALA A 16 5.47 -4.22 6.60
N PHE A 17 4.71 -5.07 5.91
CA PHE A 17 5.18 -5.77 4.72
C PHE A 17 4.29 -5.45 3.54
N HIS A 18 4.91 -5.15 2.40
CA HIS A 18 4.22 -4.85 1.15
C HIS A 18 4.81 -5.70 0.03
N PHE A 19 3.95 -6.34 -0.75
CA PHE A 19 4.37 -7.15 -1.87
C PHE A 19 3.44 -6.92 -3.05
N PHE A 20 4.04 -6.61 -4.19
CA PHE A 20 3.37 -6.30 -5.44
C PHE A 20 3.98 -7.15 -6.53
N SER A 21 3.19 -7.55 -7.51
CA SER A 21 3.64 -8.39 -8.60
C SER A 21 2.83 -8.13 -9.86
N LEU A 22 3.47 -8.34 -11.00
CA LEU A 22 2.85 -8.30 -12.30
C LEU A 22 3.07 -9.63 -13.05
N ALA A 23 2.05 -10.09 -13.76
CA ALA A 23 2.15 -11.22 -14.67
C ALA A 23 1.65 -10.83 -16.07
N HIS A 24 2.23 -11.47 -17.07
CA HIS A 24 1.82 -11.31 -18.45
C HIS A 24 0.56 -12.14 -18.79
N THR A 25 0.05 -11.94 -19.99
CA THR A 25 -1.17 -12.59 -20.49
C THR A 25 -1.14 -14.11 -20.31
N GLN A 26 -2.28 -14.70 -19.90
CA GLN A 26 -2.46 -16.14 -19.67
C GLN A 26 -1.62 -16.74 -18.52
N SER A 27 -0.97 -15.91 -17.72
CA SER A 27 -0.24 -16.33 -16.53
C SER A 27 -0.96 -15.95 -15.24
N LYS A 28 -0.60 -16.62 -14.15
CA LYS A 28 -1.17 -16.40 -12.81
C LYS A 28 -0.10 -15.86 -11.87
N ILE A 29 -0.51 -14.91 -11.04
CA ILE A 29 0.15 -14.59 -9.78
C ILE A 29 -0.64 -15.31 -8.70
N TRP A 30 0.05 -16.11 -7.89
CA TRP A 30 -0.48 -16.58 -6.63
C TRP A 30 0.67 -16.66 -5.63
N ILE A 31 0.73 -15.66 -4.77
CA ILE A 31 1.85 -15.45 -3.85
C ILE A 31 1.32 -15.27 -2.44
N GLU A 32 1.90 -15.99 -1.50
CA GLU A 32 1.45 -16.07 -0.11
C GLU A 32 2.55 -15.59 0.84
N LEU A 33 2.15 -14.81 1.83
CA LEU A 33 3.00 -14.38 2.93
C LEU A 33 2.80 -15.28 4.14
N TYR A 34 3.90 -15.78 4.67
CA TYR A 34 3.94 -16.59 5.89
C TYR A 34 4.73 -15.89 6.98
N LYS A 35 4.19 -15.92 8.21
CA LYS A 35 4.94 -15.67 9.44
C LYS A 35 5.33 -17.02 10.03
N ASN A 36 6.63 -17.30 10.09
CA ASN A 36 7.16 -18.62 10.39
C ASN A 36 6.58 -19.64 9.40
N THR A 37 5.73 -20.54 9.89
CA THR A 37 4.98 -21.51 9.08
C THR A 37 3.50 -21.17 8.91
N ASN A 38 3.03 -20.10 9.56
CA ASN A 38 1.62 -19.72 9.58
C ASN A 38 1.33 -18.81 8.40
N TYR A 39 0.31 -19.16 7.62
CA TYR A 39 -0.24 -18.32 6.58
C TYR A 39 -0.75 -16.99 7.16
N VAL A 40 -0.58 -15.90 6.41
CA VAL A 40 -1.05 -14.56 6.81
C VAL A 40 -1.99 -13.96 5.79
N CYS A 41 -1.52 -13.78 4.55
CA CYS A 41 -2.31 -13.20 3.46
C CYS A 41 -1.71 -13.58 2.10
N SER A 42 -2.44 -13.29 1.03
CA SER A 42 -2.07 -13.65 -0.34
C SER A 42 -2.39 -12.53 -1.32
N ILE A 43 -1.78 -12.61 -2.49
CA ILE A 43 -2.18 -11.89 -3.69
C ILE A 43 -2.51 -12.89 -4.80
N TYR A 44 -3.52 -12.55 -5.58
CA TYR A 44 -3.89 -13.31 -6.76
C TYR A 44 -4.15 -12.38 -7.93
N GLY A 45 -3.58 -12.71 -9.08
CA GLY A 45 -3.88 -12.03 -10.33
C GLY A 45 -3.94 -13.01 -11.49
N TYR A 46 -4.95 -12.89 -12.33
CA TYR A 46 -5.00 -13.60 -13.61
C TYR A 46 -5.62 -12.71 -14.67
N THR A 47 -5.07 -12.77 -15.87
CA THR A 47 -5.74 -12.19 -17.04
C THR A 47 -5.62 -13.06 -18.27
N SER A 48 -6.69 -13.11 -19.05
CA SER A 48 -6.68 -13.69 -20.39
C SER A 48 -6.14 -12.73 -21.45
N HIS A 49 -6.03 -11.43 -21.14
CA HIS A 49 -5.61 -10.38 -22.06
C HIS A 49 -4.81 -9.28 -21.34
N GLY A 50 -3.58 -9.01 -21.78
CA GLY A 50 -2.78 -7.93 -21.21
C GLY A 50 -1.98 -8.38 -19.98
N PHE A 51 -2.08 -7.65 -18.87
CA PHE A 51 -1.28 -7.88 -17.67
C PHE A 51 -2.14 -7.89 -16.42
N ALA A 52 -1.81 -8.76 -15.47
CA ALA A 52 -2.46 -8.83 -14.17
C ALA A 52 -1.53 -8.25 -13.11
N ASP A 53 -1.97 -7.18 -12.47
CA ASP A 53 -1.36 -6.59 -11.27
C ASP A 53 -2.01 -7.24 -10.04
N ALA A 54 -1.22 -7.47 -9.00
CA ALA A 54 -1.74 -7.86 -7.69
C ALA A 54 -0.81 -7.40 -6.57
N GLY A 55 -1.40 -6.90 -5.48
CA GLY A 55 -0.63 -6.36 -4.37
C GLY A 55 -1.33 -6.48 -3.03
N ASN A 56 -0.56 -6.56 -1.94
CA ASN A 56 -1.11 -6.52 -0.60
C ASN A 56 -0.15 -5.84 0.40
N SER A 57 -0.73 -5.32 1.47
CA SER A 57 -0.04 -4.61 2.55
C SER A 57 -0.58 -5.03 3.91
N VAL A 58 0.28 -5.59 4.75
CA VAL A 58 -0.11 -6.17 6.04
C VAL A 58 0.77 -5.64 7.17
N MET A 59 0.17 -5.41 8.33
CA MET A 59 0.88 -5.05 9.56
C MET A 59 0.99 -6.27 10.47
N ILE A 60 2.21 -6.62 10.86
CA ILE A 60 2.51 -7.83 11.64
C ILE A 60 3.43 -7.48 12.80
N HIS A 61 3.10 -7.95 13.99
CA HIS A 61 4.05 -7.92 15.11
C HIS A 61 4.98 -9.14 15.03
N LEU A 62 6.30 -8.90 15.13
CA LEU A 62 7.32 -9.94 15.13
C LEU A 62 8.09 -9.93 16.45
N ASN A 63 8.30 -11.12 17.00
CA ASN A 63 9.28 -11.36 18.06
C ASN A 63 10.66 -11.62 17.45
N GLU A 64 11.69 -11.61 18.28
CA GLU A 64 13.03 -12.01 17.86
C GLU A 64 13.00 -13.45 17.33
N ASN A 65 13.67 -13.68 16.20
CA ASN A 65 13.71 -14.94 15.46
C ASN A 65 12.41 -15.35 14.75
N ASP A 66 11.32 -14.58 14.85
CA ASP A 66 10.20 -14.77 13.92
C ASP A 66 10.69 -14.52 12.48
N SER A 67 10.24 -15.33 11.53
CA SER A 67 10.57 -15.18 10.11
C SER A 67 9.38 -14.74 9.28
N ILE A 68 9.63 -14.00 8.21
CA ILE A 68 8.66 -13.73 7.14
C ILE A 68 9.19 -14.31 5.84
N SER A 69 8.34 -15.06 5.14
CA SER A 69 8.66 -15.61 3.82
C SER A 69 7.52 -15.40 2.85
N ILE A 70 7.87 -15.25 1.58
CA ILE A 70 6.95 -15.16 0.46
C ILE A 70 7.11 -16.42 -0.39
N LYS A 71 6.00 -17.10 -0.71
CA LYS A 71 6.03 -18.36 -1.46
C LYS A 71 4.96 -18.35 -2.56
N SER A 72 5.25 -19.01 -3.67
CA SER A 72 4.20 -19.35 -4.64
C SER A 72 3.27 -20.41 -4.06
N HIS A 73 1.96 -20.28 -4.29
CA HIS A 73 1.00 -21.27 -3.83
C HIS A 73 1.26 -22.66 -4.46
N ALA A 74 1.16 -23.71 -3.65
CA ALA A 74 1.62 -25.06 -4.03
C ALA A 74 0.89 -25.67 -5.25
N SER A 75 -0.34 -25.23 -5.55
CA SER A 75 -1.14 -25.78 -6.66
C SER A 75 -0.97 -25.03 -7.98
N THR A 76 -0.16 -23.97 -8.03
CA THR A 76 -0.09 -23.07 -9.18
C THR A 76 1.35 -22.72 -9.55
N ASN A 77 1.62 -22.67 -10.86
CA ASN A 77 2.84 -22.08 -11.37
C ASN A 77 2.68 -20.56 -11.39
N THR A 78 3.24 -19.89 -10.39
CA THR A 78 3.30 -18.42 -10.35
C THR A 78 4.32 -17.91 -11.37
N THR A 79 3.92 -16.90 -12.14
CA THR A 79 4.81 -16.19 -13.06
C THR A 79 4.99 -14.77 -12.59
N LEU A 80 6.25 -14.35 -12.47
CA LEU A 80 6.63 -12.97 -12.16
C LEU A 80 7.19 -12.34 -13.44
N PHE A 81 6.76 -11.13 -13.75
CA PHE A 81 7.20 -10.39 -14.93
C PHE A 81 8.01 -9.15 -14.53
N GLY A 82 9.07 -8.89 -15.27
CA GLY A 82 9.89 -7.69 -15.14
C GLY A 82 11.22 -7.81 -15.88
N THR A 83 11.90 -6.68 -16.04
CA THR A 83 13.28 -6.56 -16.54
C THR A 83 14.10 -5.69 -15.58
N ALA A 84 15.39 -5.51 -15.86
CA ALA A 84 16.26 -4.67 -15.03
C ALA A 84 15.83 -3.20 -14.99
N ASP A 85 15.09 -2.72 -15.99
CA ASP A 85 14.59 -1.35 -16.14
C ASP A 85 13.05 -1.26 -16.10
N GLU A 86 12.42 -2.36 -15.69
CA GLU A 86 10.96 -2.55 -15.56
C GLU A 86 10.66 -3.52 -14.39
N ILE A 87 10.97 -3.09 -13.19
CA ILE A 87 10.77 -3.81 -11.92
C ILE A 87 9.32 -3.59 -11.47
N TYR A 88 8.46 -4.58 -11.72
CA TYR A 88 7.05 -4.58 -11.29
C TYR A 88 6.79 -5.45 -10.07
N THR A 89 7.72 -6.35 -9.74
CA THR A 89 7.57 -7.28 -8.62
C THR A 89 8.50 -6.85 -7.49
N THR A 90 7.93 -6.52 -6.34
CA THR A 90 8.67 -6.03 -5.17
C THR A 90 8.19 -6.74 -3.91
N PHE A 91 9.11 -6.88 -2.96
CA PHE A 91 8.79 -7.26 -1.60
C PHE A 91 9.57 -6.37 -0.64
N THR A 92 8.86 -5.61 0.18
CA THR A 92 9.44 -4.69 1.15
C THR A 92 8.95 -5.02 2.55
N GLY A 93 9.82 -4.77 3.54
CA GLY A 93 9.51 -4.95 4.95
C GLY A 93 10.19 -3.85 5.76
N VAL A 94 9.44 -3.15 6.61
CA VAL A 94 9.95 -2.05 7.43
C VAL A 94 9.54 -2.21 8.88
N LEU A 95 10.48 -1.98 9.80
CA LEU A 95 10.18 -1.88 11.22
C LEU A 95 9.57 -0.50 11.49
N LEU A 96 8.30 -0.46 11.84
CA LEU A 96 7.59 0.77 12.15
C LEU A 96 7.81 1.20 13.60
N LYS A 97 7.70 0.25 14.54
CA LYS A 97 7.80 0.54 15.99
C LYS A 97 8.45 -0.62 16.73
N PRO A 98 9.67 -0.48 17.27
CA PRO A 98 10.31 -1.52 18.06
C PRO A 98 9.64 -1.68 19.42
N ASP A 99 9.82 -2.85 20.02
CA ASP A 99 9.37 -3.16 21.36
C ASP A 99 10.35 -2.58 22.40
N THR A 100 10.38 -1.25 22.52
CA THR A 100 11.12 -0.56 23.59
C THR A 100 10.14 0.09 24.57
N ALA A 101 10.63 0.42 25.77
CA ALA A 101 9.82 1.06 26.82
C ALA A 101 9.14 2.37 26.35
N GLU A 102 9.75 3.07 25.39
CA GLU A 102 9.22 4.29 24.78
C GLU A 102 7.95 4.07 23.95
N TYR A 103 7.79 2.89 23.35
CA TYR A 103 6.66 2.55 22.46
C TYR A 103 5.63 1.60 23.09
N ALA A 104 5.83 1.17 24.34
CA ALA A 104 4.96 0.21 25.03
C ALA A 104 3.47 0.62 25.06
N TYR A 105 3.18 1.93 25.00
CA TYR A 105 1.81 2.47 25.05
C TYR A 105 1.29 3.08 23.72
N LYS A 106 2.06 3.02 22.61
CA LYS A 106 1.78 3.77 21.36
C LYS A 106 1.47 2.90 20.12
N LYS A 107 1.19 1.61 20.30
CA LYS A 107 0.93 0.69 19.18
C LYS A 107 -0.54 0.70 18.75
N VAL A 108 -1.01 1.85 18.27
CA VAL A 108 -2.31 1.91 17.58
C VAL A 108 -2.14 1.32 16.19
N THR A 109 -2.67 0.12 15.97
CA THR A 109 -2.50 -0.61 14.72
C THR A 109 -3.58 -1.67 14.54
N PHE A 110 -3.94 -1.97 13.30
CA PHE A 110 -4.72 -3.13 12.93
C PHE A 110 -4.33 -3.63 11.54
N SER A 111 -4.59 -4.90 11.29
CA SER A 111 -4.55 -5.55 10.00
C SER A 111 -5.60 -6.66 10.03
N VAL A 112 -6.56 -6.57 9.13
CA VAL A 112 -7.74 -7.44 9.11
C VAL A 112 -8.01 -7.90 7.69
N GLY A 113 -8.52 -9.12 7.56
CA GLY A 113 -8.88 -9.78 6.32
C GLY A 113 -10.38 -10.02 6.20
N LEU A 114 -10.79 -10.51 5.04
CA LEU A 114 -12.16 -10.92 4.77
C LEU A 114 -12.23 -12.43 4.57
N ASP A 115 -12.92 -13.15 5.45
CA ASP A 115 -13.00 -14.63 5.40
C ASP A 115 -14.19 -15.18 4.59
N HIS A 116 -15.08 -14.31 4.11
CA HIS A 116 -16.22 -14.70 3.28
C HIS A 116 -16.55 -13.61 2.27
N HIS A 117 -17.25 -13.98 1.20
CA HIS A 117 -17.67 -13.03 0.18
C HIS A 117 -18.50 -11.89 0.79
N PHE A 118 -18.13 -10.66 0.48
CA PHE A 118 -18.91 -9.48 0.81
C PHE A 118 -19.69 -9.04 -0.42
N HIS A 119 -21.01 -8.98 -0.28
CA HIS A 119 -21.92 -8.47 -1.30
C HIS A 119 -22.54 -7.16 -0.82
N ALA A 120 -22.39 -6.12 -1.63
CA ALA A 120 -22.97 -4.80 -1.42
C ALA A 120 -23.88 -4.46 -2.59
N THR A 121 -25.04 -3.88 -2.29
CA THR A 121 -26.00 -3.43 -3.30
C THR A 121 -26.04 -1.91 -3.43
N ASN A 122 -25.64 -1.19 -2.38
CA ASN A 122 -25.75 0.25 -2.29
C ASN A 122 -24.85 0.87 -1.21
N GLY A 123 -23.54 0.78 -1.41
CA GLY A 123 -22.56 1.52 -0.61
C GLY A 123 -22.43 1.08 0.84
N GLU A 124 -22.64 -0.20 1.12
CA GLU A 124 -22.44 -0.81 2.43
C GLU A 124 -20.96 -0.74 2.85
N THR A 125 -20.71 -0.69 4.17
CA THR A 125 -19.36 -0.72 4.73
C THR A 125 -18.84 -2.16 4.74
N VAL A 126 -17.60 -2.37 4.31
CA VAL A 126 -16.96 -3.68 4.30
C VAL A 126 -16.59 -4.05 5.75
N MET A 127 -17.13 -5.17 6.24
CA MET A 127 -16.88 -5.67 7.60
C MET A 127 -15.80 -6.75 7.56
N TYR A 128 -14.53 -6.34 7.54
CA TYR A 128 -13.40 -7.27 7.65
C TYR A 128 -13.44 -7.96 9.01
N ASN A 129 -13.47 -9.28 9.00
CA ASN A 129 -13.79 -10.10 10.16
C ASN A 129 -12.71 -11.12 10.51
N ASP A 130 -11.73 -11.34 9.63
CA ASP A 130 -10.53 -12.10 9.96
C ASP A 130 -9.49 -11.19 10.62
N ILE A 131 -9.12 -11.46 11.86
CA ILE A 131 -8.23 -10.57 12.63
C ILE A 131 -6.81 -11.10 12.59
N ILE A 132 -5.95 -10.43 11.81
CA ILE A 132 -4.50 -10.71 11.78
C ILE A 132 -3.81 -10.01 12.97
N LEU A 133 -4.13 -8.73 13.17
CA LEU A 133 -3.63 -7.90 14.26
C LEU A 133 -4.66 -6.81 14.58
N ASN A 134 -4.94 -6.54 15.85
CA ASN A 134 -5.81 -5.42 16.23
C ASN A 134 -5.50 -4.92 17.64
N SER A 135 -5.09 -3.66 17.76
CA SER A 135 -4.86 -2.98 19.04
C SER A 135 -6.15 -2.42 19.66
N ASN A 136 -7.29 -3.07 19.41
CA ASN A 136 -8.63 -2.64 19.82
C ASN A 136 -9.07 -1.27 19.25
N ALA A 137 -8.51 -0.86 18.10
CA ALA A 137 -8.89 0.39 17.43
C ALA A 137 -9.80 0.15 16.21
N TYR A 138 -9.83 -1.08 15.68
CA TYR A 138 -10.75 -1.49 14.64
C TYR A 138 -11.89 -2.33 15.22
N ASN A 139 -13.13 -2.05 14.82
CA ASN A 139 -14.32 -2.79 15.24
C ASN A 139 -14.88 -3.64 14.07
N PRO A 140 -14.71 -4.98 14.09
CA PRO A 140 -15.14 -5.86 13.01
C PRO A 140 -16.66 -5.91 12.82
N LEU A 141 -17.45 -5.55 13.84
CA LEU A 141 -18.91 -5.51 13.73
C LEU A 141 -19.42 -4.27 12.97
N THR A 142 -18.54 -3.30 12.73
CA THR A 142 -18.91 -2.05 12.05
C THR A 142 -18.06 -1.75 10.82
N GLY A 143 -16.93 -2.45 10.64
CA GLY A 143 -15.97 -2.18 9.57
C GLY A 143 -15.10 -0.94 9.79
N ARG A 144 -15.08 -0.38 11.02
CA ARG A 144 -14.53 0.95 11.28
C ARG A 144 -13.33 0.91 12.20
N PHE A 145 -12.26 1.58 11.77
CA PHE A 145 -11.22 2.07 12.66
C PHE A 145 -11.71 3.35 13.34
N THR A 146 -11.44 3.52 14.64
CA THR A 146 -11.64 4.76 15.38
C THR A 146 -10.31 5.19 15.98
N ALA A 147 -9.82 6.38 15.63
CA ALA A 147 -8.56 6.91 16.12
C ALA A 147 -8.62 7.10 17.65
N PRO A 148 -7.76 6.43 18.43
CA PRO A 148 -7.72 6.63 19.87
C PRO A 148 -6.89 7.85 20.29
N LEU A 149 -6.10 8.41 19.36
CA LEU A 149 -5.16 9.51 19.59
C LEU A 149 -5.17 10.44 18.39
N ASP A 150 -4.84 11.72 18.63
CA ASP A 150 -4.49 12.65 17.57
C ASP A 150 -3.15 12.22 16.94
N GLY A 151 -3.04 12.28 15.62
CA GLY A 151 -1.81 11.92 14.94
C GLY A 151 -1.94 11.68 13.45
N THR A 152 -0.81 11.31 12.84
CA THR A 152 -0.75 10.91 11.45
C THR A 152 -0.81 9.40 11.34
N TYR A 153 -1.76 8.93 10.53
CA TYR A 153 -2.07 7.51 10.32
C TYR A 153 -1.89 7.15 8.86
N ILE A 154 -1.43 5.94 8.60
CA ILE A 154 -1.46 5.33 7.26
C ILE A 154 -2.48 4.20 7.22
N PHE A 155 -3.17 4.11 6.09
CA PHE A 155 -4.14 3.05 5.80
C PHE A 155 -3.86 2.45 4.43
N HIS A 156 -3.92 1.12 4.36
CA HIS A 156 -3.85 0.34 3.13
C HIS A 156 -5.10 -0.53 3.06
N TYR A 157 -5.74 -0.60 1.91
CA TYR A 157 -6.84 -1.54 1.68
C TYR A 157 -6.69 -2.16 0.30
N HIS A 158 -6.94 -3.46 0.24
CA HIS A 158 -6.85 -4.28 -0.96
C HIS A 158 -8.10 -5.15 -1.06
N GLY A 159 -8.51 -5.47 -2.28
CA GLY A 159 -9.64 -6.34 -2.53
C GLY A 159 -9.43 -7.15 -3.79
N LEU A 160 -10.18 -8.26 -3.87
CA LEU A 160 -10.15 -9.16 -5.00
C LEU A 160 -11.56 -9.33 -5.59
N ALA A 161 -11.71 -9.07 -6.89
CA ALA A 161 -12.92 -9.40 -7.64
C ALA A 161 -12.82 -10.84 -8.18
N GLN A 162 -13.96 -11.53 -8.36
CA GLN A 162 -14.00 -12.87 -8.96
C GLN A 162 -15.05 -12.98 -10.07
N ASN A 163 -14.68 -13.52 -11.23
CA ASN A 163 -15.59 -13.98 -12.30
C ASN A 163 -16.78 -13.06 -12.64
N ASN A 164 -16.57 -12.11 -13.55
CA ASN A 164 -17.59 -11.16 -14.02
C ASN A 164 -18.17 -10.30 -12.87
N GLN A 165 -17.34 -10.06 -11.85
CA GLN A 165 -17.61 -9.15 -10.75
C GLN A 165 -16.60 -8.02 -10.76
N LEU A 166 -16.96 -6.93 -10.10
CA LEU A 166 -16.09 -5.80 -9.85
C LEU A 166 -15.98 -5.55 -8.35
N ILE A 167 -14.80 -5.09 -7.96
CA ILE A 167 -14.62 -4.33 -6.73
C ILE A 167 -14.59 -2.85 -7.09
N TRP A 168 -15.33 -2.07 -6.32
CA TRP A 168 -15.25 -0.62 -6.32
C TRP A 168 -15.32 -0.17 -4.87
N LEU A 169 -14.14 -0.07 -4.27
CA LEU A 169 -13.96 0.19 -2.85
C LEU A 169 -13.45 1.61 -2.64
N GLU A 170 -13.98 2.25 -1.61
CA GLU A 170 -13.74 3.66 -1.32
C GLU A 170 -13.35 3.82 0.14
N LEU A 171 -12.26 4.55 0.40
CA LEU A 171 -11.85 4.91 1.75
C LEU A 171 -12.59 6.19 2.18
N TYR A 172 -13.13 6.17 3.38
CA TYR A 172 -13.83 7.30 3.99
C TYR A 172 -13.18 7.72 5.31
N HIS A 173 -13.15 9.02 5.57
CA HIS A 173 -12.80 9.64 6.86
C HIS A 173 -14.01 10.44 7.34
N ASN A 174 -14.61 10.05 8.46
CA ASN A 174 -15.79 10.73 9.05
C ASN A 174 -17.00 10.93 8.10
N GLY A 175 -17.11 10.12 7.05
CA GLY A 175 -18.17 10.25 6.03
C GLY A 175 -17.74 11.00 4.77
N ASP A 176 -16.57 11.61 4.77
CA ASP A 176 -15.98 12.26 3.60
C ASP A 176 -15.13 11.27 2.78
N TYR A 177 -15.27 11.37 1.46
CA TYR A 177 -14.54 10.54 0.51
C TYR A 177 -13.05 10.90 0.45
N VAL A 178 -12.18 9.89 0.53
CA VAL A 178 -10.72 10.03 0.42
C VAL A 178 -10.24 9.60 -0.97
N ASN A 179 -10.22 8.29 -1.24
CA ASN A 179 -9.75 7.70 -2.50
C ASN A 179 -10.51 6.39 -2.81
N ALA A 180 -10.25 5.81 -3.98
CA ALA A 180 -10.91 4.59 -4.44
C ALA A 180 -9.94 3.58 -5.04
N ALA A 181 -10.34 2.31 -5.02
CA ALA A 181 -9.74 1.20 -5.74
C ALA A 181 -10.80 0.55 -6.62
N TYR A 182 -10.46 0.28 -7.87
CA TYR A 182 -11.36 -0.36 -8.83
C TYR A 182 -10.64 -1.52 -9.52
N GLY A 183 -11.31 -2.66 -9.55
CA GLY A 183 -10.85 -3.85 -10.25
C GLY A 183 -12.06 -4.58 -10.81
N HIS A 184 -12.00 -4.97 -12.08
CA HIS A 184 -13.03 -5.77 -12.72
C HIS A 184 -12.35 -6.89 -13.50
N THR A 185 -12.98 -8.06 -13.50
CA THR A 185 -12.52 -9.18 -14.31
C THR A 185 -13.68 -9.87 -14.99
N VAL A 186 -13.51 -10.24 -16.26
CA VAL A 186 -14.46 -11.09 -16.97
C VAL A 186 -14.34 -12.55 -16.51
N SER A 187 -13.13 -13.01 -16.20
CA SER A 187 -12.87 -14.38 -15.75
C SER A 187 -11.64 -14.49 -14.85
N GLY A 188 -11.69 -15.35 -13.85
CA GLY A 188 -10.63 -15.47 -12.85
C GLY A 188 -10.78 -14.37 -11.79
N PHE A 189 -9.71 -13.63 -11.54
CA PHE A 189 -9.65 -12.68 -10.44
C PHE A 189 -8.88 -11.41 -10.82
N ALA A 190 -9.33 -10.26 -10.31
CA ALA A 190 -8.64 -8.98 -10.44
C ALA A 190 -8.45 -8.35 -9.06
N ASP A 191 -7.21 -8.05 -8.73
CA ASP A 191 -6.82 -7.35 -7.51
C ASP A 191 -6.87 -5.84 -7.72
N ALA A 192 -7.26 -5.10 -6.69
CA ALA A 192 -7.06 -3.66 -6.63
C ALA A 192 -6.95 -3.21 -5.18
N GLY A 193 -6.10 -2.20 -4.94
CA GLY A 193 -5.98 -1.57 -3.64
C GLY A 193 -5.63 -0.10 -3.74
N ASN A 194 -5.56 0.56 -2.58
CA ASN A 194 -5.04 1.92 -2.48
C ASN A 194 -4.44 2.18 -1.09
N THR A 195 -3.79 3.33 -0.95
CA THR A 195 -3.13 3.77 0.28
C THR A 195 -3.43 5.25 0.53
N ALA A 196 -3.65 5.62 1.78
CA ALA A 196 -3.79 7.01 2.20
C ALA A 196 -3.05 7.26 3.52
N ILE A 197 -2.41 8.43 3.62
CA ILE A 197 -1.92 8.98 4.88
C ILE A 197 -2.85 10.12 5.28
N LEU A 198 -3.44 10.02 6.46
CA LEU A 198 -4.42 10.96 6.98
C LEU A 198 -3.97 11.50 8.34
N HIS A 199 -4.32 12.75 8.60
CA HIS A 199 -4.20 13.31 9.93
C HIS A 199 -5.54 13.24 10.63
N LEU A 200 -5.58 12.55 11.77
CA LEU A 200 -6.81 12.24 12.49
C LEU A 200 -6.78 12.85 13.89
N HIS A 201 -7.95 13.28 14.35
CA HIS A 201 -8.19 13.56 15.76
C HIS A 201 -8.73 12.31 16.48
N ALA A 202 -8.53 12.23 17.78
CA ALA A 202 -9.12 11.18 18.60
C ALA A 202 -10.65 11.18 18.43
N GLY A 203 -11.21 10.01 18.11
CA GLY A 203 -12.63 9.81 17.78
C GLY A 203 -12.92 9.78 16.28
N ASP A 204 -12.03 10.24 15.42
CA ASP A 204 -12.21 10.16 13.97
C ASP A 204 -12.29 8.71 13.50
N GLN A 205 -13.14 8.46 12.51
CA GLN A 205 -13.36 7.13 11.96
C GLN A 205 -12.87 7.01 10.52
N VAL A 206 -12.18 5.91 10.24
CA VAL A 206 -11.73 5.54 8.89
C VAL A 206 -12.26 4.14 8.54
N TYR A 207 -12.82 4.00 7.34
CA TYR A 207 -13.47 2.75 6.93
C TYR A 207 -13.60 2.65 5.41
N VAL A 208 -13.75 1.42 4.92
CA VAL A 208 -13.90 1.10 3.51
C VAL A 208 -15.36 0.82 3.18
N LYS A 209 -15.88 1.42 2.12
CA LYS A 209 -17.23 1.17 1.61
C LYS A 209 -17.19 0.65 0.18
N ALA A 210 -18.21 -0.11 -0.21
CA ALA A 210 -18.57 -0.22 -1.61
C ALA A 210 -19.00 1.14 -2.18
N ARG A 211 -18.85 1.35 -3.49
CA ARG A 211 -19.38 2.53 -4.18
C ARG A 211 -20.90 2.58 -4.06
N ASN A 212 -21.42 3.75 -3.69
CA ASN A 212 -22.86 3.99 -3.62
C ASN A 212 -23.53 3.82 -5.01
N GLY A 213 -24.71 3.23 -5.05
CA GLY A 213 -25.45 2.98 -6.30
C GLY A 213 -24.85 1.90 -7.21
N ARG A 214 -23.92 1.07 -6.71
CA ARG A 214 -23.32 -0.04 -7.46
C ARG A 214 -23.44 -1.33 -6.68
N VAL A 215 -23.68 -2.43 -7.40
CA VAL A 215 -23.47 -3.77 -6.88
C VAL A 215 -21.96 -4.01 -6.89
N VAL A 216 -21.43 -4.39 -5.73
CA VAL A 216 -20.00 -4.66 -5.51
C VAL A 216 -19.89 -6.00 -4.82
N ASP A 217 -19.06 -6.88 -5.39
CA ASP A 217 -18.80 -8.21 -4.86
C ASP A 217 -17.30 -8.34 -4.61
N VAL A 218 -16.95 -8.50 -3.34
CA VAL A 218 -15.56 -8.65 -2.89
C VAL A 218 -15.36 -10.09 -2.47
N PHE A 219 -14.38 -10.75 -3.08
CA PHE A 219 -14.01 -12.11 -2.77
C PHE A 219 -13.37 -12.20 -1.38
N GLY A 220 -13.78 -13.20 -0.62
CA GLY A 220 -13.25 -13.51 0.71
C GLY A 220 -13.42 -14.99 0.99
N THR A 221 -12.44 -15.59 1.65
CA THR A 221 -12.43 -17.02 1.98
C THR A 221 -11.59 -17.28 3.25
N PRO A 222 -11.92 -18.27 4.08
CA PRO A 222 -11.29 -18.42 5.40
C PRO A 222 -9.82 -18.85 5.36
N ASN A 223 -9.38 -19.43 4.26
CA ASN A 223 -8.04 -20.03 4.15
C ASN A 223 -7.13 -19.27 3.18
N GLU A 224 -7.63 -18.23 2.52
CA GLU A 224 -6.88 -17.43 1.54
C GLU A 224 -7.31 -15.96 1.66
N VAL A 225 -6.60 -15.21 2.47
CA VAL A 225 -6.87 -13.81 2.78
C VAL A 225 -6.26 -12.91 1.70
N TYR A 226 -7.05 -12.61 0.68
CA TYR A 226 -6.68 -11.67 -0.40
C TYR A 226 -7.11 -10.23 -0.09
N THR A 227 -8.34 -10.07 0.41
CA THR A 227 -8.93 -8.77 0.70
C THR A 227 -8.54 -8.35 2.11
N THR A 228 -7.83 -7.23 2.26
CA THR A 228 -7.30 -6.74 3.53
C THR A 228 -7.60 -5.27 3.77
N PHE A 229 -7.62 -4.88 5.05
CA PHE A 229 -7.60 -3.49 5.49
C PHE A 229 -6.63 -3.38 6.67
N SER A 230 -5.63 -2.53 6.52
CA SER A 230 -4.55 -2.36 7.48
C SER A 230 -4.37 -0.88 7.79
N GLY A 231 -4.06 -0.55 9.03
CA GLY A 231 -3.73 0.82 9.40
C GLY A 231 -2.95 0.93 10.70
N THR A 232 -2.16 1.99 10.81
CA THR A 232 -1.33 2.24 11.99
C THR A 232 -1.06 3.73 12.19
N LEU A 233 -0.86 4.12 13.45
CA LEU A 233 -0.35 5.45 13.79
C LEU A 233 1.12 5.53 13.38
N LEU A 234 1.49 6.45 12.48
CA LEU A 234 2.89 6.73 12.17
C LEU A 234 3.51 7.62 13.25
N ALA A 235 2.88 8.77 13.53
CA ALA A 235 3.37 9.75 14.50
C ALA A 235 2.21 10.33 15.33
N PRO A 236 2.25 10.27 16.69
CA PRO A 236 1.27 10.96 17.52
C PRO A 236 1.43 12.48 17.40
N LEU A 237 0.33 13.22 17.40
CA LEU A 237 0.40 14.68 17.51
C LEU A 237 0.74 15.03 18.96
N THR A 238 1.98 15.36 19.26
CA THR A 238 2.31 15.98 20.55
C THR A 238 1.95 17.47 20.48
N HIS A 239 1.41 18.03 21.57
CA HIS A 239 0.71 19.32 21.60
C HIS A 239 1.56 20.56 21.24
N ASP A 240 2.83 20.39 20.88
CA ASP A 240 3.72 21.48 20.46
C ASP A 240 3.66 21.69 18.94
N SER A 241 3.20 22.88 18.55
CA SER A 241 2.95 23.30 17.16
C SER A 241 4.15 23.18 16.21
N ASP A 242 5.37 22.98 16.72
CA ASP A 242 6.61 22.86 15.94
C ASP A 242 6.82 21.43 15.36
N ASP A 243 6.15 20.40 15.91
CA ASP A 243 6.32 18.99 15.49
C ASP A 243 5.67 18.69 14.12
N SER A 244 4.79 19.57 13.63
CA SER A 244 4.24 19.46 12.28
C SER A 244 5.28 19.71 11.16
N GLN A 245 6.44 20.27 11.50
CA GLN A 245 7.55 20.58 10.59
C GLN A 245 8.67 19.51 10.58
N SER A 246 8.72 18.64 11.60
CA SER A 246 9.64 17.51 11.72
C SER A 246 9.07 16.28 11.01
N GLU A 247 7.76 16.07 11.10
CA GLU A 247 7.08 14.99 10.39
C GLU A 247 7.17 15.18 8.87
N MET A 248 7.65 14.16 8.18
CA MET A 248 7.75 14.15 6.72
C MET A 248 6.87 13.05 6.17
N SER A 249 5.63 13.42 5.87
CA SER A 249 4.66 12.54 5.23
C SER A 249 3.81 13.31 4.23
N PHE A 250 3.39 12.63 3.18
CA PHE A 250 2.42 13.16 2.22
C PHE A 250 1.55 12.04 1.66
N SER A 251 0.34 12.40 1.26
CA SER A 251 -0.55 11.54 0.51
C SER A 251 -1.39 12.40 -0.41
N VAL A 252 -1.27 12.12 -1.70
CA VAL A 252 -1.85 12.93 -2.76
C VAL A 252 -2.52 12.04 -3.81
N GLY A 253 -3.49 12.59 -4.54
CA GLY A 253 -4.25 11.90 -5.57
C GLY A 253 -4.50 12.78 -6.80
N LEU A 254 -4.88 12.14 -7.90
CA LEU A 254 -5.33 12.85 -9.11
C LEU A 254 -6.84 13.11 -9.04
N SER A 255 -7.24 14.39 -9.08
CA SER A 255 -8.66 14.79 -9.13
C SER A 255 -9.21 14.94 -10.54
N ARG A 256 -8.36 14.72 -11.55
CA ARG A 256 -8.71 14.82 -12.96
C ARG A 256 -7.93 13.82 -13.79
N HIS A 257 -8.52 13.41 -14.90
CA HIS A 257 -7.83 12.55 -15.85
C HIS A 257 -6.56 13.23 -16.37
N PHE A 258 -5.47 12.46 -16.46
CA PHE A 258 -4.19 12.93 -16.93
C PHE A 258 -3.59 11.99 -18.00
N SER A 259 -2.91 12.59 -18.96
CA SER A 259 -2.01 11.92 -19.92
C SER A 259 -0.88 12.89 -20.26
N GLY A 260 0.36 12.44 -20.13
CA GLY A 260 1.55 13.28 -20.26
C GLY A 260 2.73 12.67 -19.50
N MET A 261 3.91 13.28 -19.62
CA MET A 261 5.13 12.70 -19.03
C MET A 261 5.26 12.93 -17.52
N THR A 262 4.89 14.12 -17.04
CA THR A 262 5.11 14.52 -15.63
C THR A 262 3.84 14.31 -14.82
N LEU A 263 3.88 13.39 -13.86
CA LEU A 263 2.73 13.10 -12.99
C LEU A 263 2.69 14.08 -11.83
N ILE A 264 1.68 14.95 -11.83
CA ILE A 264 1.43 15.94 -10.79
C ILE A 264 0.08 15.65 -10.17
N PHE A 265 0.08 15.26 -8.89
CA PHE A 265 -1.11 14.92 -8.12
C PHE A 265 -1.64 16.17 -7.43
N ASP A 266 -2.84 16.59 -7.80
CA ASP A 266 -3.39 17.89 -7.45
C ASP A 266 -4.31 17.87 -6.23
N ARG A 267 -4.81 16.70 -5.82
CA ARG A 267 -5.57 16.53 -4.59
C ARG A 267 -4.64 16.18 -3.44
N VAL A 268 -4.61 17.01 -2.40
CA VAL A 268 -3.78 16.77 -1.22
C VAL A 268 -4.64 16.23 -0.08
N PHE A 269 -4.37 15.01 0.37
CA PHE A 269 -4.98 14.44 1.58
C PHE A 269 -4.17 14.80 2.83
N SER A 270 -2.84 14.74 2.71
CA SER A 270 -1.87 15.18 3.72
C SER A 270 -0.57 15.64 3.05
N ASN A 271 0.13 16.59 3.65
CA ASN A 271 1.47 17.05 3.23
C ASN A 271 2.23 17.65 4.43
N ARG A 272 2.37 16.87 5.51
CA ARG A 272 3.09 17.27 6.72
C ARG A 272 4.57 17.51 6.41
N GLY A 273 5.14 18.55 7.00
CA GLY A 273 6.46 19.05 6.62
C GLY A 273 6.53 19.78 5.26
N GLY A 274 5.47 19.76 4.44
CA GLY A 274 5.36 20.52 3.19
C GLY A 274 6.36 20.10 2.10
N ARG A 275 6.69 18.80 2.04
CA ARG A 275 7.78 18.30 1.20
C ARG A 275 7.35 17.78 -0.17
N TYR A 276 6.06 17.53 -0.37
CA TYR A 276 5.51 17.33 -1.71
C TYR A 276 5.16 18.69 -2.34
N ASN A 277 5.64 18.92 -3.57
CA ASN A 277 5.34 20.12 -4.35
C ASN A 277 4.27 19.82 -5.42
N PRO A 278 3.02 20.30 -5.25
CA PRO A 278 1.92 20.04 -6.18
C PRO A 278 2.03 20.82 -7.50
N SER A 279 3.06 21.66 -7.68
CA SER A 279 3.35 22.31 -8.96
C SER A 279 4.36 21.54 -9.80
N THR A 280 5.15 20.62 -9.20
CA THR A 280 6.17 19.83 -9.90
C THR A 280 5.91 18.33 -9.86
N GLY A 281 5.16 17.85 -8.87
CA GLY A 281 4.96 16.41 -8.61
C GLY A 281 6.06 15.77 -7.77
N HIS A 282 7.01 16.56 -7.27
CA HIS A 282 8.19 16.04 -6.55
C HIS A 282 8.00 16.10 -5.04
N PHE A 283 8.38 15.02 -4.36
CA PHE A 283 8.78 15.05 -2.97
C PHE A 283 10.25 15.46 -2.86
N THR A 284 10.63 16.27 -1.87
CA THR A 284 12.04 16.61 -1.57
C THR A 284 12.36 16.33 -0.11
N ALA A 285 13.29 15.42 0.16
CA ALA A 285 13.70 15.06 1.51
C ALA A 285 14.32 16.27 2.23
N LYS A 286 13.82 16.61 3.42
CA LYS A 286 14.42 17.67 4.25
C LYS A 286 15.61 17.15 5.05
N GLU A 287 15.54 15.89 5.46
CA GLU A 287 16.55 15.24 6.31
C GLU A 287 16.90 13.89 5.73
N SER A 288 18.11 13.43 6.02
CA SER A 288 18.52 12.08 5.64
C SER A 288 17.78 11.01 6.46
N GLY A 289 17.63 9.84 5.87
CA GLY A 289 17.04 8.67 6.51
C GLY A 289 16.24 7.82 5.53
N VAL A 290 15.60 6.78 6.07
CA VAL A 290 14.82 5.83 5.28
C VAL A 290 13.39 6.34 5.11
N TYR A 291 12.92 6.36 3.86
CA TYR A 291 11.57 6.73 3.47
C TYR A 291 10.88 5.56 2.78
N VAL A 292 9.56 5.50 2.91
CA VAL A 292 8.71 4.52 2.24
C VAL A 292 7.76 5.26 1.33
N PHE A 293 7.61 4.77 0.10
CA PHE A 293 6.73 5.34 -0.91
C PHE A 293 5.76 4.27 -1.43
N HIS A 294 4.50 4.65 -1.60
CA HIS A 294 3.44 3.82 -2.17
C HIS A 294 2.78 4.56 -3.30
N PHE A 295 2.47 3.86 -4.38
CA PHE A 295 1.79 4.47 -5.51
C PHE A 295 0.88 3.49 -6.22
N HIS A 296 -0.29 4.00 -6.60
CA HIS A 296 -1.38 3.25 -7.19
C HIS A 296 -1.88 4.03 -8.39
N ALA A 297 -2.28 3.35 -9.46
CA ALA A 297 -2.88 4.00 -10.61
C ALA A 297 -3.87 3.12 -11.34
N LEU A 298 -4.86 3.77 -11.96
CA LEU A 298 -5.87 3.14 -12.80
C LEU A 298 -5.88 3.83 -14.16
N SER A 299 -5.87 3.07 -15.25
CA SER A 299 -6.06 3.59 -16.60
C SER A 299 -7.55 3.85 -16.88
N ARG A 300 -7.87 4.71 -17.84
CA ARG A 300 -9.21 4.67 -18.47
C ARG A 300 -9.41 3.35 -19.23
N SER A 301 -10.67 2.98 -19.45
CA SER A 301 -11.02 1.82 -20.30
C SER A 301 -10.23 1.82 -21.62
N ASP A 302 -9.70 0.64 -21.95
CA ASP A 302 -8.90 0.35 -23.15
C ASP A 302 -7.58 1.15 -23.27
N ALA A 303 -7.11 1.75 -22.17
CA ALA A 303 -5.86 2.47 -22.11
C ALA A 303 -4.81 1.75 -21.24
N LYS A 304 -3.54 2.15 -21.43
CA LYS A 304 -2.40 1.67 -20.64
C LYS A 304 -2.09 2.65 -19.52
N VAL A 305 -1.82 2.17 -18.33
CA VAL A 305 -1.16 2.94 -17.27
C VAL A 305 0.26 2.41 -17.09
N TRP A 306 1.25 3.30 -17.01
CA TRP A 306 2.64 2.91 -16.82
C TRP A 306 3.43 4.06 -16.20
N ALA A 307 3.73 3.96 -14.91
CA ALA A 307 4.53 4.95 -14.20
C ALA A 307 5.77 4.32 -13.61
N ASP A 308 6.83 5.12 -13.56
CA ASP A 308 8.11 4.78 -12.96
C ASP A 308 8.35 5.69 -11.76
N LEU A 309 8.84 5.12 -10.67
CA LEU A 309 9.38 5.86 -9.54
C LEU A 309 10.84 6.21 -9.82
N TYR A 310 11.17 7.47 -9.57
CA TYR A 310 12.53 7.97 -9.65
C TYR A 310 12.99 8.51 -8.30
N HIS A 311 14.22 8.15 -7.93
CA HIS A 311 15.02 8.85 -6.93
C HIS A 311 16.02 9.73 -7.68
N ASN A 312 15.85 11.04 -7.57
CA ASN A 312 16.53 12.04 -8.39
C ASN A 312 16.31 11.78 -9.88
N TYR A 313 17.28 11.16 -10.57
CA TYR A 313 17.18 10.80 -11.98
C TYR A 313 17.43 9.31 -12.22
N HIS A 314 17.48 8.52 -11.16
CA HIS A 314 17.67 7.07 -11.21
C HIS A 314 16.32 6.37 -11.05
N TYR A 315 16.09 5.45 -11.98
CA TYR A 315 14.96 4.54 -11.95
C TYR A 315 15.00 3.66 -10.69
N ILE A 316 13.84 3.46 -10.06
CA ILE A 316 13.69 2.58 -8.89
C ILE A 316 12.82 1.37 -9.22
N ASP A 317 11.53 1.60 -9.49
CA ASP A 317 10.56 0.56 -9.83
C ASP A 317 9.41 1.14 -10.67
N SER A 318 8.51 0.27 -11.13
CA SER A 318 7.40 0.63 -12.00
C SER A 318 6.09 0.04 -11.51
N LEU A 319 4.99 0.72 -11.85
CA LEU A 319 3.67 0.09 -11.98
C LEU A 319 3.33 -0.01 -13.46
N TYR A 320 2.60 -1.06 -13.85
CA TYR A 320 2.06 -1.17 -15.20
C TYR A 320 0.70 -1.87 -15.19
N GLY A 321 -0.22 -1.37 -16.00
CA GLY A 321 -1.51 -1.97 -16.23
C GLY A 321 -1.94 -1.83 -17.70
N ARG A 322 -2.42 -2.92 -18.28
CA ARG A 322 -3.13 -2.92 -19.56
C ARG A 322 -4.19 -3.99 -19.58
N SER A 323 -5.40 -3.58 -19.93
CA SER A 323 -6.53 -4.45 -20.24
C SER A 323 -7.11 -4.05 -21.61
N ASN A 324 -7.84 -4.96 -22.24
CA ASN A 324 -8.55 -4.71 -23.50
C ASN A 324 -10.02 -4.43 -23.19
N GLY A 325 -10.53 -3.26 -23.57
CA GLY A 325 -11.93 -2.87 -23.34
C GLY A 325 -12.31 -2.56 -21.88
N GLU A 326 -11.39 -2.68 -20.94
CA GLU A 326 -11.61 -2.49 -19.49
C GLU A 326 -10.57 -1.53 -18.91
N PHE A 327 -10.80 -1.09 -17.67
CA PHE A 327 -9.82 -0.35 -16.87
C PHE A 327 -8.67 -1.29 -16.47
N ALA A 328 -7.48 -0.74 -16.25
CA ALA A 328 -6.33 -1.52 -15.79
C ALA A 328 -5.65 -0.82 -14.61
N ALA A 329 -5.44 -1.58 -13.53
CA ALA A 329 -4.74 -1.11 -12.34
C ALA A 329 -3.25 -1.46 -12.39
N GLY A 330 -2.45 -0.73 -11.62
CA GLY A 330 -1.06 -1.02 -11.33
C GLY A 330 -0.67 -0.40 -10.01
N SER A 331 0.10 -1.12 -9.19
CA SER A 331 0.52 -0.65 -7.88
C SER A 331 1.93 -1.10 -7.53
N ASN A 332 2.67 -0.31 -6.76
CA ASN A 332 3.98 -0.69 -6.25
C ASN A 332 4.37 0.13 -5.00
N ALA A 333 5.46 -0.27 -4.35
CA ALA A 333 6.05 0.44 -3.22
C ALA A 333 7.57 0.24 -3.15
N ALA A 334 8.25 1.29 -2.69
CA ALA A 334 9.71 1.29 -2.52
C ALA A 334 10.12 1.81 -1.14
N VAL A 335 11.22 1.28 -0.63
CA VAL A 335 11.92 1.77 0.58
C VAL A 335 13.25 2.32 0.13
N ILE A 336 13.50 3.60 0.39
CA ILE A 336 14.66 4.33 -0.16
C ILE A 336 15.35 5.08 0.98
N ASP A 337 16.67 4.91 1.11
CA ASP A 337 17.50 5.77 1.94
C ASP A 337 17.80 7.05 1.16
N LEU A 338 17.34 8.18 1.70
CA LEU A 338 17.49 9.50 1.08
C LEU A 338 18.47 10.34 1.89
N VAL A 339 19.20 11.20 1.19
CA VAL A 339 19.90 12.32 1.83
C VAL A 339 19.08 13.60 1.70
N ALA A 340 19.29 14.55 2.62
CA ALA A 340 18.65 15.86 2.54
C ALA A 340 18.88 16.53 1.17
N GLY A 341 17.79 16.96 0.52
CA GLY A 341 17.79 17.53 -0.83
C GLY A 341 17.45 16.54 -1.94
N ASP A 342 17.48 15.22 -1.69
CA ASP A 342 17.06 14.23 -2.66
C ASP A 342 15.58 14.39 -3.03
N THR A 343 15.27 14.08 -4.28
CA THR A 343 13.91 14.15 -4.81
C THR A 343 13.37 12.77 -5.15
N VAL A 344 12.07 12.56 -4.92
CA VAL A 344 11.37 11.35 -5.34
C VAL A 344 10.08 11.76 -6.05
N PHE A 345 9.84 11.19 -7.23
CA PHE A 345 8.67 11.52 -8.04
C PHE A 345 8.30 10.39 -8.99
N LEU A 346 7.06 10.44 -9.47
CA LEU A 346 6.57 9.54 -10.51
C LEU A 346 6.67 10.22 -11.88
N LYS A 347 7.10 9.45 -12.88
CA LYS A 347 7.00 9.83 -14.30
C LYS A 347 6.19 8.80 -15.05
N SER A 348 5.41 9.29 -16.00
CA SER A 348 4.82 8.41 -16.98
C SER A 348 5.88 7.91 -17.95
N ARG A 349 5.88 6.60 -18.25
CA ARG A 349 6.83 6.02 -19.21
C ARG A 349 6.60 6.56 -20.62
N GLN A 350 5.34 6.78 -20.99
CA GLN A 350 4.93 7.32 -22.30
C GLN A 350 3.88 8.41 -22.11
N SER A 351 3.95 9.48 -22.90
CA SER A 351 2.98 10.59 -22.84
C SER A 351 1.54 10.19 -23.16
N THR A 352 1.34 9.01 -23.77
CA THR A 352 0.05 8.41 -24.11
C THR A 352 -0.51 7.52 -23.01
N ASN A 353 0.23 7.23 -21.94
CA ASN A 353 -0.31 6.51 -20.80
C ASN A 353 -1.40 7.34 -20.12
N SER A 354 -2.40 6.63 -19.62
CA SER A 354 -3.67 7.17 -19.15
C SER A 354 -3.78 6.96 -17.65
N TYR A 355 -4.07 8.04 -16.93
CA TYR A 355 -4.26 8.06 -15.48
C TYR A 355 -5.65 8.59 -15.19
N PHE A 356 -6.53 7.74 -14.68
CA PHE A 356 -7.92 8.10 -14.44
C PHE A 356 -8.06 8.76 -13.06
N GLY A 357 -8.76 9.89 -13.04
CA GLY A 357 -9.16 10.60 -11.84
C GLY A 357 -10.34 11.52 -12.11
N THR A 358 -11.22 11.66 -11.13
CA THR A 358 -12.24 12.72 -11.03
C THR A 358 -12.25 13.25 -9.58
N PRO A 359 -12.99 14.32 -9.26
CA PRO A 359 -13.14 14.79 -7.89
C PRO A 359 -13.79 13.78 -6.92
N ASP A 360 -14.46 12.74 -7.42
CA ASP A 360 -15.16 11.72 -6.62
C ASP A 360 -14.73 10.29 -6.96
N GLU A 361 -13.71 10.14 -7.80
CA GLU A 361 -13.12 8.88 -8.25
C GLU A 361 -11.59 9.04 -8.36
N VAL A 362 -10.93 9.12 -7.21
CA VAL A 362 -9.48 9.30 -7.07
C VAL A 362 -8.82 7.93 -6.94
N TYR A 363 -8.46 7.35 -8.08
CA TYR A 363 -7.79 6.04 -8.14
C TYR A 363 -6.26 6.15 -8.11
N CYS A 364 -5.72 7.17 -8.78
CA CYS A 364 -4.29 7.35 -8.87
C CYS A 364 -3.76 8.13 -7.67
N THR A 365 -2.87 7.53 -6.88
CA THR A 365 -2.33 8.12 -5.65
C THR A 365 -0.82 7.96 -5.56
N PHE A 366 -0.19 8.87 -4.81
CA PHE A 366 1.21 8.80 -4.42
C PHE A 366 1.32 9.22 -2.97
N SER A 367 1.88 8.36 -2.14
CA SER A 367 2.04 8.60 -0.71
C SER A 367 3.46 8.25 -0.28
N GLY A 368 4.00 8.96 0.70
CA GLY A 368 5.28 8.60 1.29
C GLY A 368 5.48 9.18 2.68
N TYR A 369 6.34 8.54 3.46
CA TYR A 369 6.66 8.92 4.82
C TYR A 369 8.08 8.56 5.21
N LYS A 370 8.69 9.33 6.11
CA LYS A 370 9.96 8.99 6.76
C LYS A 370 9.72 7.96 7.86
N LEU A 371 10.61 6.99 8.00
CA LEU A 371 10.68 6.14 9.19
C LEU A 371 11.38 6.88 10.33
N ASP A 372 10.91 6.66 11.55
CA ASP A 372 11.60 7.13 12.75
C ASP A 372 12.98 6.47 12.83
N THR A 373 14.03 7.29 12.92
CA THR A 373 15.37 6.80 13.21
C THR A 373 15.45 6.46 14.70
N PHE A 374 15.44 5.17 15.02
CA PHE A 374 15.75 4.71 16.37
C PHE A 374 17.21 5.06 16.65
N LYS A 375 17.46 5.89 17.66
CA LYS A 375 18.82 6.08 18.19
C LYS A 375 19.28 4.75 18.79
N GLU A 376 19.86 3.89 17.98
CA GLU A 376 20.74 2.87 18.51
C GLU A 376 21.98 3.59 19.04
N GLU A 377 22.35 3.32 20.29
CA GLU A 377 23.71 3.58 20.73
C GLU A 377 24.61 2.92 19.69
N LEU A 378 25.43 3.73 19.01
CA LEU A 378 26.44 3.26 18.07
C LEU A 378 27.34 2.27 18.81
N VAL A 379 27.04 0.97 18.70
CA VAL A 379 28.01 -0.05 18.99
C VAL A 379 29.01 0.04 17.86
N ILE A 380 30.16 0.64 18.15
CA ILE A 380 31.32 0.67 17.25
C ILE A 380 31.74 -0.80 17.06
N GLY A 381 31.19 -1.44 16.04
CA GLY A 381 31.56 -2.79 15.61
C GLY A 381 32.91 -2.75 14.91
N ASN A 382 33.79 -3.71 15.25
CA ASN A 382 35.11 -3.84 14.65
C ASN A 382 35.05 -3.91 13.12
N PRO A 383 35.95 -3.21 12.40
CA PRO A 383 35.90 -2.99 10.95
C PRO A 383 36.28 -4.20 10.07
N GLU A 384 36.19 -5.44 10.57
CA GLU A 384 36.75 -6.62 9.85
C GLU A 384 35.76 -7.54 9.15
N GLU A 385 34.44 -7.30 9.16
CA GLU A 385 33.51 -8.12 8.37
C GLU A 385 32.55 -7.28 7.52
N ILE A 386 33.03 -6.89 6.33
CA ILE A 386 32.17 -6.61 5.17
C ILE A 386 32.25 -7.85 4.29
N ILE A 387 31.18 -8.63 4.23
CA ILE A 387 30.97 -9.65 3.20
C ILE A 387 29.77 -9.18 2.39
N GLY A 388 30.01 -8.93 1.09
CA GLY A 388 29.10 -8.21 0.20
C GLY A 388 28.04 -9.05 -0.49
#